data_AF-A0A9W6TGS8-F1
#
_entry.id   AF-A0A9W6TGS8-F1
#
_cell.length_a   1.000
_cell.length_b   1.000
_cell.length_c   1.000
_cell.angle_alpha   90.00
_cell.angle_beta   90.00
_cell.angle_gamma   90.00
#
_symmetry.space_group_name_H-M   'P 1'
#
loop_
_entity.id
_entity.type
_entity.pdbx_description
1 polymer ?
#
loop_
_entity_poly.entity_id
_entity_poly.type
_entity_poly.pdbx_seq_one_letter_code
_entity_poly.pdbx_strand_id
1 'polypeptide(L)'
;MSEQLASPHQSLTQLLRQQQTRPVNALTDPLSAPPPSSLPTPCVLNVNKYLSSALTLKKPLQSDPLRHWWKMTDRVKVLQAEGNALYGDGRYDAARASYTQAIALLTAGDESASNSAHDAPDAASWKALTASQLYSNRAQTAVQERDFAAALHDATLALKHNPKNEKALLRTLVALENLERFEAALQLVDGVLDHGEKNAPTVFQYCVAARRRLRKNLVRDREVAASEVKQMGKMVHDKQQLRINFGCVVITGTSRAFALEERR
;
A
#
# COMPACT_ATOMS: atom_id res chain seq x y z
N MET A 1 -32.79 -25.65 -6.44
CA MET A 1 -32.70 -24.29 -7.02
C MET A 1 -31.67 -23.55 -6.20
N SER A 2 -30.45 -23.45 -6.73
CA SER A 2 -29.29 -22.92 -6.01
C SER A 2 -29.19 -21.42 -6.27
N GLU A 3 -29.60 -20.60 -5.29
CA GLU A 3 -29.42 -19.15 -5.33
C GLU A 3 -27.94 -18.81 -5.11
N GLN A 4 -27.31 -18.28 -6.16
CA GLN A 4 -25.97 -17.71 -6.10
C GLN A 4 -26.03 -16.37 -5.35
N LEU A 5 -25.51 -16.35 -4.12
CA LEU A 5 -25.22 -15.12 -3.36
C LEU A 5 -24.11 -14.34 -4.06
N ALA A 6 -24.47 -13.37 -4.89
CA ALA A 6 -23.53 -12.41 -5.45
C ALA A 6 -22.99 -11.49 -4.34
N SER A 7 -21.71 -11.65 -3.98
CA SER A 7 -21.04 -10.84 -2.96
C SER A 7 -20.88 -9.38 -3.43
N PRO A 8 -21.23 -8.36 -2.62
CA PRO A 8 -21.12 -6.94 -2.98
C PRO A 8 -19.68 -6.44 -3.20
N HIS A 9 -18.66 -7.26 -2.90
CA HIS A 9 -17.25 -6.98 -3.20
C HIS A 9 -16.94 -7.01 -4.71
N GLN A 10 -17.72 -7.72 -5.53
CA GLN A 10 -17.48 -7.78 -6.98
C GLN A 10 -17.73 -6.43 -7.67
N SER A 11 -18.67 -5.64 -7.16
CA SER A 11 -19.05 -4.34 -7.74
C SER A 11 -17.97 -3.27 -7.56
N LEU A 12 -17.21 -3.30 -6.46
CA LEU A 12 -16.22 -2.26 -6.15
C LEU A 12 -14.90 -2.46 -6.90
N THR A 13 -14.49 -3.71 -7.08
CA THR A 13 -13.38 -4.10 -7.96
C THR A 13 -13.65 -3.67 -9.41
N GLN A 14 -14.90 -3.77 -9.86
CA GLN A 14 -15.32 -3.31 -11.19
C GLN A 14 -15.31 -1.78 -11.32
N LEU A 15 -15.76 -1.04 -10.29
CA LEU A 15 -15.69 0.42 -10.23
C LEU A 15 -14.25 0.96 -10.24
N LEU A 16 -13.31 0.28 -9.57
CA LEU A 16 -11.89 0.62 -9.59
C LEU A 16 -11.22 0.35 -10.95
N ARG A 17 -11.73 -0.60 -11.72
CA ARG A 17 -11.22 -0.97 -13.06
C ARG A 17 -11.60 0.06 -14.13
N GLN A 18 -12.78 0.67 -14.04
CA GLN A 18 -13.29 1.60 -15.06
C GLN A 18 -12.58 2.96 -15.12
N GLN A 19 -11.82 3.36 -14.09
CA GLN A 19 -11.17 4.67 -14.06
C GLN A 19 -9.72 4.69 -14.59
N GLN A 20 -9.24 3.62 -15.23
CA GLN A 20 -7.85 3.51 -15.71
C GLN A 20 -7.66 3.71 -17.22
N THR A 21 -8.72 3.92 -18.02
CA THR A 21 -8.61 4.10 -19.47
C THR A 21 -9.04 5.50 -19.92
N ARG A 22 -8.10 6.45 -19.95
CA ARG A 22 -8.17 7.61 -20.84
C ARG A 22 -6.81 7.80 -21.52
N PRO A 23 -6.69 7.52 -22.84
CA PRO A 23 -5.47 7.85 -23.58
C PRO A 23 -5.44 9.35 -23.89
N VAL A 24 -4.30 9.99 -23.66
CA VAL A 24 -4.00 11.34 -24.16
C VAL A 24 -3.14 11.17 -25.40
N ASN A 25 -3.69 11.48 -26.57
CA ASN A 25 -2.93 11.62 -27.81
C ASN A 25 -3.41 12.83 -28.61
N ALA A 26 -2.45 13.38 -29.34
CA ALA A 26 -2.54 14.31 -30.48
C ALA A 26 -2.31 15.80 -30.18
N LEU A 27 -1.05 16.21 -30.31
CA LEU A 27 -0.71 17.52 -30.90
C LEU A 27 0.40 17.30 -31.92
N THR A 28 0.04 17.63 -33.15
CA THR A 28 0.74 17.54 -34.43
C THR A 28 1.84 18.60 -34.58
N ASP A 29 2.86 18.28 -35.37
CA ASP A 29 3.88 19.20 -35.91
C ASP A 29 3.27 20.44 -36.61
N PRO A 30 4.05 21.52 -36.86
CA PRO A 30 4.73 21.59 -38.17
C PRO A 30 6.14 22.21 -38.18
N LEU A 31 6.97 21.68 -39.09
CA LEU A 31 8.13 22.32 -39.71
C LEU A 31 7.72 23.60 -40.50
N SER A 32 8.52 24.69 -40.44
CA SER A 32 8.82 25.55 -41.62
C SER A 32 9.87 26.67 -41.36
N ALA A 33 10.94 26.64 -42.18
CA ALA A 33 11.76 27.75 -42.75
C ALA A 33 12.66 28.65 -41.87
N PRO A 34 13.61 29.45 -42.44
CA PRO A 34 14.45 29.34 -43.68
C PRO A 34 15.98 29.58 -43.40
N PRO A 35 16.89 29.53 -44.41
CA PRO A 35 18.35 29.66 -44.20
C PRO A 35 18.84 31.12 -44.32
N PRO A 36 19.97 31.49 -43.66
CA PRO A 36 20.74 32.65 -44.06
C PRO A 36 22.07 32.31 -44.75
N SER A 37 22.35 33.16 -45.73
CA SER A 37 23.43 33.21 -46.70
C SER A 37 24.80 33.65 -46.15
N SER A 38 25.85 33.10 -46.77
CA SER A 38 27.12 33.73 -47.21
C SER A 38 27.98 34.56 -46.23
N LEU A 39 29.22 34.10 -46.01
CA LEU A 39 30.54 34.70 -46.39
C LEU A 39 31.67 34.11 -45.47
N PRO A 40 32.98 34.41 -45.68
CA PRO A 40 33.94 33.68 -46.51
C PRO A 40 35.05 32.97 -45.69
N THR A 41 35.84 32.11 -46.33
CA THR A 41 37.12 31.54 -45.82
C THR A 41 38.27 31.95 -46.75
N PRO A 42 39.56 31.79 -46.39
CA PRO A 42 40.18 31.72 -45.05
C PRO A 42 41.44 32.63 -44.93
N CYS A 43 41.72 33.18 -43.75
CA CYS A 43 43.07 33.65 -43.43
C CYS A 43 43.82 32.53 -42.70
N VAL A 44 44.87 32.04 -43.34
CA VAL A 44 45.79 31.01 -42.82
C VAL A 44 46.57 31.59 -41.66
N LEU A 45 46.22 31.21 -40.43
CA LEU A 45 47.04 31.45 -39.24
C LEU A 45 47.41 30.11 -38.59
N ASN A 46 48.62 29.68 -38.93
CA ASN A 46 49.59 28.96 -38.12
C ASN A 46 49.03 28.02 -37.01
N VAL A 47 48.76 26.77 -37.39
CA VAL A 47 48.16 25.73 -36.51
C VAL A 47 49.20 25.08 -35.55
N ASN A 48 50.50 25.38 -35.67
CA ASN A 48 51.55 24.58 -35.02
C ASN A 48 52.16 25.13 -33.72
N LYS A 49 51.41 25.91 -32.93
CA LYS A 49 51.87 26.30 -31.57
C LYS A 49 50.88 25.99 -30.43
N TYR A 50 49.73 25.42 -30.73
CA TYR A 50 48.69 25.11 -29.73
C TYR A 50 48.33 23.62 -29.61
N LEU A 51 49.03 22.73 -30.30
CA LEU A 51 48.73 21.29 -30.29
C LEU A 51 49.47 20.47 -29.22
N SER A 52 50.39 21.07 -28.45
CA SER A 52 51.15 20.36 -27.41
C SER A 52 50.61 20.52 -25.99
N SER A 53 49.56 21.32 -25.77
CA SER A 53 48.98 21.55 -24.43
C SER A 53 47.56 20.99 -24.26
N ALA A 54 46.94 20.48 -25.33
CA ALA A 54 45.58 19.92 -25.33
C ALA A 54 45.52 18.42 -24.98
N LEU A 55 46.55 17.90 -24.30
CA LEU A 55 46.58 16.57 -23.68
C LEU A 55 46.48 16.66 -22.15
N THR A 56 45.88 17.74 -21.66
CA THR A 56 45.50 17.88 -20.26
C THR A 56 44.12 17.24 -20.04
N LEU A 57 44.16 16.05 -19.43
CA LEU A 57 43.10 15.48 -18.59
C LEU A 57 41.67 15.56 -19.15
N LYS A 58 41.25 14.51 -19.85
CA LYS A 58 39.87 14.01 -19.69
C LYS A 58 39.69 13.61 -18.22
N LYS A 59 39.37 14.57 -17.36
CA LYS A 59 38.70 14.26 -16.08
C LYS A 59 37.46 13.45 -16.46
N PRO A 60 37.19 12.30 -15.81
CA PRO A 60 35.94 11.59 -16.05
C PRO A 60 34.83 12.61 -15.78
N LEU A 61 33.97 12.86 -16.77
CA LEU A 61 32.80 13.72 -16.62
C LEU A 61 32.05 13.19 -15.40
N GLN A 62 32.11 13.91 -14.29
CA GLN A 62 31.19 13.71 -13.18
C GLN A 62 29.80 13.83 -13.81
N SER A 63 29.03 12.76 -13.77
CA SER A 63 27.73 12.68 -14.43
C SER A 63 26.85 13.84 -13.96
N ASP A 64 26.38 14.67 -14.90
CA ASP A 64 25.51 15.81 -14.58
C ASP A 64 24.32 15.35 -13.71
N PRO A 65 24.17 15.86 -12.47
CA PRO A 65 23.11 15.44 -11.56
C PRO A 65 21.70 15.58 -12.15
N LEU A 66 21.47 16.65 -12.92
CA LEU A 66 20.22 16.88 -13.64
C LEU A 66 19.96 15.81 -14.71
N ARG A 67 21.00 15.34 -15.42
CA ARG A 67 20.84 14.29 -16.44
C ARG A 67 20.51 12.95 -15.80
N HIS A 68 21.06 12.66 -14.63
CA HIS A 68 20.72 11.48 -13.85
C HIS A 68 19.27 11.54 -13.34
N TRP A 69 18.85 12.69 -12.82
CA TRP A 69 17.48 12.94 -12.39
C TRP A 69 16.45 12.66 -13.49
N TRP A 70 16.59 13.28 -14.66
CA TRP A 70 15.63 13.11 -15.76
C TRP A 70 15.53 11.65 -16.19
N LYS A 71 16.67 10.98 -16.37
CA LYS A 71 16.69 9.55 -16.68
C LYS A 71 16.00 8.69 -15.64
N MET A 72 16.21 8.98 -14.36
CA MET A 72 15.54 8.29 -13.26
C MET A 72 14.03 8.51 -13.33
N THR A 73 13.58 9.76 -13.47
CA THR A 73 12.15 10.08 -13.55
C THR A 73 11.47 9.43 -14.75
N ASP A 74 12.13 9.40 -15.91
CA ASP A 74 11.61 8.75 -17.11
C ASP A 74 11.55 7.24 -16.92
N ARG A 75 12.56 6.64 -16.30
CA ARG A 75 12.57 5.21 -16.00
C ARG A 75 11.42 4.83 -15.04
N VAL A 76 11.17 5.63 -14.01
CA VAL A 76 10.04 5.42 -13.08
C VAL A 76 8.70 5.51 -13.81
N LYS A 77 8.52 6.50 -14.69
CA LYS A 77 7.28 6.63 -15.49
C LYS A 77 7.07 5.42 -16.41
N VAL A 78 8.14 4.94 -17.05
CA VAL A 78 8.08 3.74 -17.92
C VAL A 78 7.66 2.52 -17.12
N LEU A 79 8.29 2.26 -15.97
CA LEU A 79 7.94 1.13 -15.09
C LEU A 79 6.52 1.24 -14.54
N GLN A 80 6.05 2.46 -14.24
CA GLN A 80 4.68 2.71 -13.82
C GLN A 80 3.69 2.37 -14.95
N ALA A 81 3.97 2.80 -16.18
CA ALA A 81 3.13 2.50 -17.34
C ALA A 81 3.11 1.00 -17.66
N GLU A 82 4.26 0.34 -17.60
CA GLU A 82 4.40 -1.11 -17.77
C GLU A 82 3.58 -1.87 -16.71
N GLY A 83 3.71 -1.49 -15.43
CA GLY A 83 2.92 -2.09 -14.36
C GLY A 83 1.42 -1.88 -14.53
N ASN A 84 0.99 -0.71 -15.01
CA ASN A 84 -0.42 -0.43 -15.29
C ASN A 84 -0.94 -1.29 -16.47
N ALA A 85 -0.13 -1.50 -17.51
CA ALA A 85 -0.50 -2.37 -18.64
C ALA A 85 -0.64 -3.82 -18.19
N LEU A 86 0.35 -4.35 -17.46
CA LEU A 86 0.32 -5.70 -16.89
C LEU A 86 -0.87 -5.90 -15.93
N TYR A 87 -1.22 -4.87 -15.17
CA TYR A 87 -2.41 -4.89 -14.32
C TYR A 87 -3.71 -4.98 -15.14
N GLY A 88 -3.80 -4.24 -16.24
CA GLY A 88 -4.92 -4.31 -17.19
C GLY A 88 -5.14 -5.72 -17.74
N ASP A 89 -4.03 -6.40 -18.05
CA ASP A 89 -3.98 -7.78 -18.54
C ASP A 89 -4.27 -8.84 -17.46
N GLY A 90 -4.41 -8.44 -16.19
CA GLY A 90 -4.65 -9.34 -15.06
C GLY A 90 -3.39 -10.04 -14.54
N ARG A 91 -2.20 -9.67 -15.02
CA ARG A 91 -0.91 -10.21 -14.55
C ARG A 91 -0.42 -9.46 -13.33
N TYR A 92 -1.07 -9.70 -12.19
CA TYR A 92 -0.84 -8.96 -10.94
C TYR A 92 0.57 -9.13 -10.35
N ASP A 93 1.14 -10.34 -10.40
CA ASP A 93 2.52 -10.60 -9.94
C ASP A 93 3.54 -9.78 -10.73
N ALA A 94 3.43 -9.78 -12.06
CA ALA A 94 4.33 -9.04 -12.95
C ALA A 94 4.17 -7.53 -12.75
N ALA A 95 2.93 -7.05 -12.64
CA ALA A 95 2.66 -5.64 -12.32
C ALA A 95 3.28 -5.22 -10.98
N ARG A 96 3.16 -6.07 -9.94
CA ARG A 96 3.76 -5.85 -8.62
C ARG A 96 5.29 -5.78 -8.70
N ALA A 97 5.91 -6.60 -9.53
CA ALA A 97 7.34 -6.56 -9.76
C ALA A 97 7.76 -5.22 -10.40
N SER A 98 7.05 -4.75 -11.43
CA SER A 98 7.33 -3.45 -12.08
C SER A 98 7.17 -2.28 -11.11
N TYR A 99 6.12 -2.26 -10.29
CA TYR A 99 5.95 -1.22 -9.27
C TYR A 99 7.05 -1.27 -8.20
N THR A 100 7.47 -2.47 -7.79
CA THR A 100 8.54 -2.65 -6.80
C THR A 100 9.88 -2.15 -7.33
N GLN A 101 10.18 -2.42 -8.61
CA GLN A 101 11.36 -1.85 -9.27
C GLN A 101 11.31 -0.31 -9.31
N ALA A 102 10.15 0.26 -9.64
CA ALA A 102 9.97 1.71 -9.66
C ALA A 102 10.17 2.34 -8.27
N ILE A 103 9.66 1.71 -7.21
CA ILE A 103 9.85 2.15 -5.82
C ILE A 103 11.33 2.06 -5.43
N ALA A 104 12.02 0.96 -5.75
CA ALA A 104 13.44 0.79 -5.44
C ALA A 104 14.31 1.85 -6.11
N LEU A 105 13.97 2.28 -7.32
CA LEU A 105 14.64 3.38 -8.01
C LEU A 105 14.44 4.74 -7.29
N LEU A 106 13.24 4.98 -6.75
CA LEU A 106 12.97 6.19 -5.97
C LEU A 106 13.73 6.20 -4.64
N THR A 107 13.82 5.05 -3.94
CA THR A 107 14.53 4.96 -2.65
C THR A 107 16.04 4.97 -2.81
N ALA A 108 16.59 4.32 -3.84
CA ALA A 108 18.04 4.32 -4.12
C ALA A 108 18.55 5.73 -4.45
N GLY A 109 17.70 6.58 -5.03
CA GLY A 109 18.02 7.99 -5.28
C GLY A 109 18.18 8.83 -4.01
N ASP A 110 17.62 8.40 -2.87
CA ASP A 110 17.74 9.14 -1.60
C ASP A 110 19.07 8.87 -0.90
N GLU A 111 19.64 7.67 -1.03
CA GLU A 111 20.96 7.33 -0.46
C GLU A 111 22.12 8.02 -1.18
N SER A 112 22.01 8.22 -2.50
CA SER A 112 23.05 8.95 -3.26
C SER A 112 22.92 10.47 -3.17
N ALA A 113 21.72 11.00 -2.90
CA ALA A 113 21.47 12.44 -2.78
C ALA A 113 21.67 12.99 -1.35
N SER A 114 21.83 12.13 -0.34
CA SER A 114 22.02 12.56 1.06
C SER A 114 23.33 13.32 1.32
N ASN A 115 24.22 13.41 0.32
CA ASN A 115 25.48 14.17 0.38
C ASN A 115 25.47 15.49 -0.42
N SER A 116 24.37 15.82 -1.10
CA SER A 116 24.20 17.09 -1.81
C SER A 116 22.87 17.72 -1.39
N ALA A 117 22.91 18.40 -0.25
CA ALA A 117 21.82 19.23 0.21
C ALA A 117 21.38 20.23 -0.88
N HIS A 118 20.07 20.44 -0.95
CA HIS A 118 19.39 21.55 -1.62
C HIS A 118 18.87 21.33 -3.06
N ASP A 119 18.29 20.16 -3.38
CA ASP A 119 17.48 20.01 -4.59
C ASP A 119 16.08 20.61 -4.41
N ALA A 120 15.60 21.27 -5.46
CA ALA A 120 14.38 22.09 -5.51
C ALA A 120 13.16 21.45 -4.79
N PRO A 121 12.32 22.25 -4.10
CA PRO A 121 11.14 21.76 -3.37
C PRO A 121 10.18 20.92 -4.23
N ASP A 122 10.17 21.16 -5.55
CA ASP A 122 9.34 20.44 -6.51
C ASP A 122 9.78 18.97 -6.73
N ALA A 123 11.07 18.67 -6.60
CA ALA A 123 11.64 17.35 -6.83
C ALA A 123 11.30 16.37 -5.70
N ALA A 124 11.44 16.81 -4.44
CA ALA A 124 11.03 16.04 -3.26
C ALA A 124 9.51 15.82 -3.23
N SER A 125 8.74 16.86 -3.61
CA SER A 125 7.29 16.79 -3.73
C SER A 125 6.86 15.76 -4.79
N TRP A 126 7.47 15.80 -5.98
CA TRP A 126 7.20 14.81 -7.04
C TRP A 126 7.50 13.38 -6.58
N LYS A 127 8.67 13.14 -5.96
CA LYS A 127 9.03 11.80 -5.45
C LYS A 127 7.98 11.27 -4.48
N ALA A 128 7.58 12.08 -3.50
CA ALA A 128 6.59 11.67 -2.50
C ALA A 128 5.24 11.35 -3.15
N LEU A 129 4.76 12.19 -4.07
CA LEU A 129 3.51 11.95 -4.80
C LEU A 129 3.58 10.68 -5.65
N THR A 130 4.68 10.46 -6.39
CA THR A 130 4.88 9.28 -7.22
C THR A 130 5.03 8.01 -6.37
N ALA A 131 5.78 8.06 -5.26
CA ALA A 131 5.88 6.95 -4.32
C ALA A 131 4.50 6.58 -3.76
N SER A 132 3.70 7.56 -3.35
CA SER A 132 2.32 7.32 -2.89
C SER A 132 1.48 6.61 -3.95
N GLN A 133 1.56 7.05 -5.22
CA GLN A 133 0.83 6.41 -6.31
C GLN A 133 1.29 4.97 -6.56
N LEU A 134 2.61 4.71 -6.56
CA LEU A 134 3.17 3.39 -6.80
C LEU A 134 2.81 2.40 -5.68
N TYR A 135 2.95 2.79 -4.41
CA TYR A 135 2.50 1.98 -3.28
C TYR A 135 1.00 1.70 -3.36
N SER A 136 0.19 2.71 -3.70
CA SER A 136 -1.25 2.54 -3.84
C SER A 136 -1.61 1.57 -4.98
N ASN A 137 -0.90 1.63 -6.12
CA ASN A 137 -1.08 0.70 -7.24
C ASN A 137 -0.60 -0.71 -6.89
N ARG A 138 0.50 -0.85 -6.14
CA ARG A 138 0.97 -2.13 -5.63
C ARG A 138 -0.04 -2.77 -4.67
N ALA A 139 -0.59 -1.99 -3.74
CA ALA A 139 -1.67 -2.41 -2.85
C ALA A 139 -2.89 -2.92 -3.62
N GLN A 140 -3.25 -2.28 -4.74
CA GLN A 140 -4.35 -2.74 -5.59
C GLN A 140 -4.13 -4.16 -6.12
N THR A 141 -2.90 -4.51 -6.51
CA THR A 141 -2.58 -5.88 -6.97
C THR A 141 -2.87 -6.90 -5.88
N ALA A 142 -2.48 -6.61 -4.63
CA ALA A 142 -2.74 -7.47 -3.48
C ALA A 142 -4.24 -7.58 -3.16
N VAL A 143 -5.01 -6.49 -3.31
CA VAL A 143 -6.48 -6.52 -3.21
C VAL A 143 -7.10 -7.47 -4.24
N GLN A 144 -6.58 -7.51 -5.49
CA GLN A 144 -7.10 -8.43 -6.51
C GLN A 144 -6.83 -9.90 -6.18
N GLU A 145 -5.67 -10.19 -5.58
CA GLU A 145 -5.30 -11.54 -5.12
C GLU A 145 -5.92 -11.92 -3.77
N ARG A 146 -6.69 -11.02 -3.14
CA ARG A 146 -7.26 -11.17 -1.78
C ARG A 146 -6.21 -11.28 -0.67
N ASP A 147 -4.98 -10.83 -0.90
CA ASP A 147 -4.00 -10.61 0.16
C ASP A 147 -4.21 -9.23 0.79
N PHE A 148 -5.14 -9.17 1.74
CA PHE A 148 -5.50 -7.92 2.41
C PHE A 148 -4.43 -7.43 3.39
N ALA A 149 -3.58 -8.33 3.90
CA ALA A 149 -2.49 -7.95 4.80
C ALA A 149 -1.41 -7.17 4.06
N ALA A 150 -0.97 -7.68 2.90
CA ALA A 150 -0.03 -6.97 2.03
C ALA A 150 -0.64 -5.67 1.48
N ALA A 151 -1.92 -5.70 1.08
CA ALA A 151 -2.63 -4.52 0.61
C ALA A 151 -2.69 -3.42 1.68
N LEU A 152 -2.97 -3.78 2.94
CA LEU A 152 -3.00 -2.83 4.06
C LEU A 152 -1.62 -2.20 4.28
N HIS A 153 -0.56 -3.03 4.30
CA HIS A 153 0.79 -2.54 4.48
C HIS A 153 1.15 -1.49 3.42
N ASP A 154 0.98 -1.82 2.14
CA ASP A 154 1.30 -0.91 1.04
C ASP A 154 0.42 0.34 1.03
N ALA A 155 -0.87 0.21 1.31
CA ALA A 155 -1.78 1.36 1.37
C ALA A 155 -1.41 2.32 2.51
N THR A 156 -0.99 1.81 3.67
CA THR A 156 -0.50 2.66 4.76
C THR A 156 0.79 3.38 4.41
N LEU A 157 1.72 2.73 3.69
CA LEU A 157 2.92 3.40 3.16
C LEU A 157 2.56 4.50 2.17
N ALA A 158 1.59 4.27 1.29
CA ALA A 158 1.11 5.28 0.36
C ALA A 158 0.57 6.53 1.08
N LEU A 159 -0.14 6.35 2.20
CA LEU A 159 -0.68 7.45 3.02
C LEU A 159 0.40 8.21 3.79
N LYS A 160 1.51 7.56 4.19
CA LYS A 160 2.66 8.25 4.79
C LYS A 160 3.27 9.27 3.85
N HIS A 161 3.31 8.97 2.55
CA HIS A 161 3.84 9.89 1.53
C HIS A 161 2.82 10.96 1.11
N ASN A 162 1.56 10.58 0.95
CA ASN A 162 0.48 11.52 0.64
C ASN A 162 -0.80 11.14 1.40
N PRO A 163 -1.15 11.85 2.48
CA PRO A 163 -2.32 11.52 3.29
C PRO A 163 -3.64 11.78 2.54
N LYS A 164 -3.64 12.64 1.50
CA LYS A 164 -4.82 12.99 0.70
C LYS A 164 -5.03 12.06 -0.49
N ASN A 165 -4.30 10.95 -0.58
CA ASN A 165 -4.45 10.00 -1.68
C ASN A 165 -5.73 9.16 -1.50
N GLU A 166 -6.79 9.57 -2.19
CA GLU A 166 -8.11 8.94 -2.15
C GLU A 166 -8.08 7.43 -2.43
N LYS A 167 -7.27 7.00 -3.40
CA LYS A 167 -7.17 5.59 -3.77
C LYS A 167 -6.51 4.77 -2.66
N ALA A 168 -5.51 5.35 -1.98
CA ALA A 168 -4.86 4.70 -0.85
C ALA A 168 -5.81 4.60 0.36
N LEU A 169 -6.59 5.64 0.65
CA LEU A 169 -7.61 5.63 1.69
C LEU A 169 -8.65 4.53 1.44
N LEU A 170 -9.19 4.46 0.22
CA LEU A 170 -10.20 3.45 -0.13
C LEU A 170 -9.65 2.02 0.00
N ARG A 171 -8.41 1.78 -0.47
CA ARG A 171 -7.74 0.48 -0.36
C ARG A 171 -7.48 0.09 1.08
N THR A 172 -7.11 1.05 1.94
CA THR A 172 -6.93 0.84 3.38
C THR A 172 -8.24 0.40 4.03
N LEU A 173 -9.35 1.10 3.73
CA LEU A 173 -10.67 0.77 4.26
C LEU A 173 -11.12 -0.64 3.84
N VAL A 174 -10.98 -0.97 2.55
CA VAL A 174 -11.32 -2.30 2.03
C VAL A 174 -10.47 -3.38 2.70
N ALA A 175 -9.17 -3.15 2.87
CA ALA A 175 -8.30 -4.11 3.52
C ALA A 175 -8.64 -4.31 5.00
N LEU A 176 -8.90 -3.24 5.76
CA LEU A 176 -9.30 -3.33 7.16
C LEU A 176 -10.64 -4.07 7.35
N GLU A 177 -11.60 -3.83 6.45
CA GLU A 177 -12.90 -4.50 6.49
C GLU A 177 -12.78 -6.01 6.23
N ASN A 178 -11.93 -6.43 5.29
CA ASN A 178 -11.70 -7.84 4.98
C ASN A 178 -10.80 -8.55 6.01
N LEU A 179 -9.97 -7.81 6.74
CA LEU A 179 -9.18 -8.34 7.87
C LEU A 179 -9.96 -8.34 9.19
N GLU A 180 -11.25 -8.02 9.16
CA GLU A 180 -12.13 -7.95 10.34
C GLU A 180 -11.65 -6.98 11.41
N ARG A 181 -10.80 -6.01 11.04
CA ARG A 181 -10.30 -4.95 11.93
C ARG A 181 -11.31 -3.81 11.99
N PHE A 182 -12.53 -4.12 12.42
CA PHE A 182 -13.69 -3.22 12.33
C PHE A 182 -13.52 -1.92 13.14
N GLU A 183 -12.82 -1.97 14.28
CA GLU A 183 -12.56 -0.77 15.10
C GLU A 183 -11.67 0.24 14.37
N ALA A 184 -10.57 -0.23 13.79
CA ALA A 184 -9.66 0.61 13.01
C ALA A 184 -10.33 1.15 11.73
N ALA A 185 -11.12 0.30 11.05
CA ALA A 185 -11.89 0.73 9.88
C ALA A 185 -12.90 1.84 10.24
N LEU A 186 -13.59 1.72 11.37
CA LEU A 186 -14.60 2.67 11.80
C LEU A 186 -13.97 4.02 12.21
N GLN A 187 -12.83 4.01 12.89
CA GLN A 187 -12.07 5.23 13.20
C GLN A 187 -11.66 5.97 11.92
N LEU A 188 -11.18 5.24 10.91
CA LEU A 188 -10.81 5.83 9.62
C LEU A 188 -12.03 6.40 8.88
N VAL A 189 -13.16 5.70 8.89
CA VAL A 189 -14.44 6.18 8.31
C VAL A 189 -14.92 7.45 9.01
N ASP A 190 -14.96 7.46 10.33
CA ASP A 190 -15.41 8.62 11.10
C ASP A 190 -14.48 9.82 10.85
N GLY A 191 -13.15 9.61 10.83
CA GLY A 191 -12.19 10.67 10.49
C GLY A 191 -12.41 11.29 9.10
N VAL A 192 -12.63 10.47 8.07
CA VAL A 192 -12.91 10.97 6.70
C VAL A 192 -14.23 11.75 6.65
N LEU A 193 -15.26 11.29 7.35
CA LEU A 193 -16.57 11.96 7.38
C LEU A 193 -16.54 13.27 8.18
N ASP A 194 -15.79 13.31 9.29
CA ASP A 194 -15.68 14.46 10.18
C ASP A 194 -14.84 15.59 9.57
N HIS A 195 -13.76 15.24 8.85
CA HIS A 195 -12.95 16.22 8.13
C HIS A 195 -13.61 16.73 6.84
N GLY A 196 -14.77 16.16 6.47
CA GLY A 196 -15.58 16.62 5.35
C GLY A 196 -14.76 16.73 4.07
N GLU A 197 -14.00 15.69 3.72
CA GLU A 197 -13.24 15.62 2.46
C GLU A 197 -14.20 15.61 1.25
N LYS A 198 -14.77 16.78 0.94
CA LYS A 198 -15.64 17.04 -0.23
C LYS A 198 -14.92 16.83 -1.56
N ASN A 199 -13.59 16.76 -1.51
CA ASN A 199 -12.73 16.58 -2.68
C ASN A 199 -12.78 15.15 -3.23
N ALA A 200 -13.17 14.16 -2.38
CA ALA A 200 -13.09 12.73 -2.68
C ALA A 200 -14.49 12.06 -2.68
N PRO A 201 -15.34 12.31 -3.70
CA PRO A 201 -16.74 11.85 -3.68
C PRO A 201 -16.86 10.32 -3.57
N THR A 202 -15.95 9.57 -4.18
CA THR A 202 -15.97 8.09 -4.14
C THR A 202 -15.66 7.55 -2.74
N VAL A 203 -14.66 8.10 -2.06
CA VAL A 203 -14.29 7.68 -0.70
C VAL A 203 -15.41 8.06 0.27
N PHE A 204 -15.94 9.28 0.15
CA PHE A 204 -17.05 9.74 0.99
C PHE A 204 -18.29 8.83 0.87
N GLN A 205 -18.71 8.50 -0.36
CA GLN A 205 -19.82 7.57 -0.60
C GLN A 205 -19.57 6.19 0.01
N TYR A 206 -18.34 5.67 -0.13
CA TYR A 206 -17.95 4.41 0.50
C TYR A 206 -18.07 4.48 2.02
N CYS A 207 -17.52 5.51 2.64
CA CYS A 207 -17.54 5.72 4.09
C CYS A 207 -18.96 5.78 4.65
N VAL A 208 -19.85 6.55 4.01
CA VAL A 208 -21.27 6.62 4.39
C VAL A 208 -21.93 5.24 4.37
N ALA A 209 -21.69 4.46 3.31
CA ALA A 209 -22.25 3.13 3.17
C ALA A 209 -21.63 2.12 4.16
N ALA A 210 -20.31 2.20 4.38
CA ALA A 210 -19.55 1.30 5.24
C ALA A 210 -19.86 1.51 6.73
N ARG A 211 -20.09 2.76 7.17
CA ARG A 211 -20.29 3.11 8.59
C ARG A 211 -21.34 2.25 9.29
N ARG A 212 -22.51 2.08 8.68
CA ARG A 212 -23.60 1.26 9.25
C ARG A 212 -23.24 -0.22 9.31
N ARG A 213 -22.53 -0.72 8.29
CA ARG A 213 -22.11 -2.13 8.19
C ARG A 213 -21.05 -2.45 9.25
N LEU A 214 -20.01 -1.61 9.37
CA LEU A 214 -18.94 -1.76 10.35
C LEU A 214 -19.46 -1.74 11.79
N ARG A 215 -20.38 -0.82 12.13
CA ARG A 215 -21.03 -0.79 13.46
C ARG A 215 -21.76 -2.09 13.77
N LYS A 216 -22.50 -2.64 12.81
CA LYS A 216 -23.20 -3.92 12.98
C LYS A 216 -22.23 -5.10 13.14
N ASN A 217 -21.12 -5.11 12.39
CA ASN A 217 -20.11 -6.16 12.51
C ASN A 217 -19.43 -6.12 13.87
N LEU A 218 -19.09 -4.93 14.35
CA LEU A 218 -18.44 -4.72 15.65
C LEU A 218 -19.33 -5.14 16.83
N VAL A 219 -20.64 -4.87 16.77
CA VAL A 219 -21.58 -5.37 17.78
C VAL A 219 -21.63 -6.90 17.77
N ARG A 220 -21.74 -7.51 16.58
CA ARG A 220 -21.75 -8.97 16.45
C ARG A 220 -20.45 -9.60 16.95
N ASP A 221 -19.31 -9.02 16.61
CA ASP A 221 -17.98 -9.46 17.07
C ASP A 221 -17.88 -9.44 18.60
N ARG A 222 -18.36 -8.38 19.25
CA ARG A 222 -18.44 -8.28 20.71
C ARG A 222 -19.40 -9.29 21.33
N GLU A 223 -20.54 -9.55 20.70
CA GLU A 223 -21.51 -10.57 21.16
C GLU A 223 -20.91 -11.98 21.07
N VAL A 224 -20.21 -12.29 19.98
CA VAL A 224 -19.52 -13.58 19.80
C VAL A 224 -18.45 -13.73 20.87
N ALA A 225 -17.57 -12.74 21.06
CA ALA A 225 -16.55 -12.77 22.10
C ALA A 225 -17.14 -12.94 23.51
N ALA A 226 -18.24 -12.24 23.83
CA ALA A 226 -18.93 -12.39 25.12
C ALA A 226 -19.53 -13.79 25.29
N SER A 227 -20.07 -14.39 24.22
CA SER A 227 -20.62 -15.75 24.24
C SER A 227 -19.53 -16.81 24.46
N GLU A 228 -18.35 -16.63 23.86
CA GLU A 228 -17.19 -17.50 24.03
C GLU A 228 -16.65 -17.44 25.47
N VAL A 229 -16.54 -16.24 26.05
CA VAL A 229 -16.14 -16.07 27.45
C VAL A 229 -17.15 -16.74 28.40
N LYS A 230 -18.44 -16.58 28.14
CA LYS A 230 -19.50 -17.23 28.93
C LYS A 230 -19.42 -18.75 28.83
N GLN A 231 -19.17 -19.28 27.64
CA GLN A 231 -19.00 -20.72 27.42
C GLN A 231 -17.75 -21.25 28.13
N MET A 232 -16.64 -20.52 28.08
CA MET A 232 -15.43 -20.84 28.83
C MET A 232 -15.70 -20.86 30.34
N GLY A 233 -16.42 -19.86 30.85
CA GLY A 233 -16.85 -19.80 32.25
C GLY A 233 -17.63 -21.04 32.68
N LYS A 234 -18.61 -21.48 31.89
CA LYS A 234 -19.37 -22.71 32.17
C LYS A 234 -18.45 -23.94 32.23
N MET A 235 -17.60 -24.14 31.24
CA MET A 235 -16.67 -25.27 31.21
C MET A 235 -15.72 -25.31 32.41
N VAL A 236 -15.26 -24.15 32.89
CA VAL A 236 -14.42 -24.05 34.09
C VAL A 236 -15.20 -24.45 35.34
N HIS A 237 -16.44 -23.98 35.50
CA HIS A 237 -17.28 -24.35 36.63
C HIS A 237 -17.64 -25.84 36.60
N ASP A 238 -17.98 -26.40 35.43
CA ASP A 238 -18.28 -27.82 35.28
C ASP A 238 -17.07 -28.68 35.69
N LYS A 239 -15.85 -28.31 35.26
CA LYS A 239 -14.61 -29.01 35.65
C LYS A 239 -14.26 -28.85 37.14
N GLN A 240 -14.52 -27.68 37.72
CA GLN A 240 -14.36 -27.47 39.16
C GLN A 240 -15.35 -28.31 39.97
N GLN A 241 -16.61 -28.42 39.52
CA GLN A 241 -17.59 -29.30 40.15
C GLN A 241 -17.19 -30.77 40.07
N LEU A 242 -16.67 -31.25 38.94
CA LEU A 242 -16.11 -32.61 38.86
C LEU A 242 -15.00 -32.83 39.90
N ARG A 243 -14.06 -31.87 40.05
CA ARG A 243 -12.98 -31.97 41.06
C ARG A 243 -13.50 -32.01 42.50
N ILE A 244 -14.49 -31.17 42.84
CA ILE A 244 -15.09 -31.14 44.18
C ILE A 244 -15.81 -32.48 44.46
N ASN A 245 -16.53 -33.00 43.48
CA ASN A 245 -17.24 -34.28 43.61
C ASN A 245 -16.27 -35.44 43.87
N PHE A 246 -15.13 -35.50 43.17
CA PHE A 246 -14.10 -36.52 43.46
C PHE A 246 -13.37 -36.28 44.79
N GLY A 247 -13.06 -35.03 45.14
CA GLY A 247 -12.40 -34.71 46.42
C GLY A 247 -13.26 -35.06 47.65
N CYS A 248 -14.58 -34.91 47.55
CA CYS A 248 -15.50 -35.24 48.64
C CYS A 248 -15.72 -36.77 48.79
N VAL A 249 -15.71 -37.52 47.68
CA VAL A 249 -15.82 -38.99 47.69
C VAL A 249 -14.60 -39.66 48.34
N VAL A 250 -13.40 -39.10 48.18
CA VAL A 250 -12.18 -39.68 48.78
C VAL A 250 -12.09 -39.42 50.29
N ILE A 251 -12.58 -38.27 50.78
CA ILE A 251 -12.53 -37.90 52.21
C ILE A 251 -13.61 -38.64 53.04
N THR A 252 -14.71 -39.06 52.42
CA THR A 252 -15.81 -39.76 53.12
C THR A 252 -15.59 -41.28 53.25
N GLY A 253 -14.52 -41.83 52.66
CA GLY A 253 -14.22 -43.27 52.68
C GLY A 253 -13.32 -43.77 53.82
N THR A 254 -12.75 -42.90 54.67
CA THR A 254 -11.69 -43.30 55.62
C THR A 254 -12.02 -43.15 57.11
N SER A 255 -13.28 -42.96 57.51
CA SER A 255 -13.64 -42.71 58.92
C SER A 255 -14.37 -43.85 59.65
N ARG A 256 -14.29 -45.11 59.19
CA ARG A 256 -14.99 -46.21 59.88
C ARG A 256 -14.24 -47.55 59.95
N ALA A 257 -12.97 -47.53 60.32
CA ALA A 257 -12.19 -48.76 60.54
C ALA A 257 -11.19 -48.70 61.71
N PHE A 258 -11.50 -47.97 62.80
CA PHE A 258 -10.67 -47.98 64.02
C PHE A 258 -11.54 -47.97 65.28
N ALA A 259 -12.38 -49.00 65.44
CA ALA A 259 -12.98 -49.33 66.73
C ALA A 259 -13.50 -50.77 66.63
N LEU A 260 -12.67 -51.75 66.99
CA LEU A 260 -13.00 -53.09 67.50
C LEU A 260 -11.81 -54.03 67.22
N GLU A 261 -10.75 -53.98 68.03
CA GLU A 261 -9.88 -55.14 68.22
C GLU A 261 -9.00 -54.93 69.48
N GLU A 262 -9.64 -54.91 70.66
CA GLU A 262 -8.88 -55.07 71.92
C GLU A 262 -9.77 -55.66 73.03
N ARG A 263 -10.16 -56.92 72.83
CA ARG A 263 -10.51 -57.84 73.93
C ARG A 263 -10.19 -59.27 73.51
N ARG A 264 -8.95 -59.70 73.74
CA ARG A 264 -8.60 -60.98 74.37
C ARG A 264 -7.11 -61.04 74.68
#